data_AF-A0A7C5K6L3-F1
#
_entry.id   AF-A0A7C5K6L3-F1
#
_cell.length_a   1.000
_cell.length_b   1.000
_cell.length_c   1.000
_cell.angle_alpha   90.00
_cell.angle_beta   90.00
_cell.angle_gamma   90.00
#
_symmetry.space_group_name_H-M   'P 1'
#
loop_
_entity.id
_entity.type
_entity.pdbx_description
1 polymer ?
#
loop_
_entity_poly.entity_id
_entity_poly.type
_entity_poly.pdbx_seq_one_letter_code
_entity_poly.pdbx_strand_id
1 'polypeptide(L)'
;MASLWARSSARLERQAHNQIANVDWSGFKRFLEASHGSKRYAKDKVRTAKKYAYCLFNGDFSELQFMSESKLNLVMCSLSSLAKYLGIYERFQGLVKAYGLKWKNVKAEDLLLSRMINTERNGNVLEWVKQVKAEVPRLSVFMDFIVFSGLRLEEAVNSYNLIIDLAKAGRLSEYYNEENEALEHYRFKGLFMRKTKKAFVSFIP
;
A
#
# COMPACT_ATOMS: atom_id res chain seq x y z
N MET A 1 12.11 -16.05 43.66
CA MET A 1 10.91 -15.93 42.79
C MET A 1 11.19 -15.39 41.38
N ALA A 2 12.26 -14.63 41.13
CA ALA A 2 12.62 -14.14 39.78
C ALA A 2 13.03 -15.25 38.78
N SER A 3 13.57 -16.39 39.26
CA SER A 3 14.11 -17.46 38.41
C SER A 3 13.06 -18.36 37.73
N LEU A 4 11.85 -18.46 38.28
CA LEU A 4 10.76 -19.28 37.71
C LEU A 4 10.02 -18.56 36.58
N TRP A 5 9.81 -17.25 36.71
CA TRP A 5 9.22 -16.40 35.66
C TRP A 5 10.13 -16.26 34.44
N ALA A 6 11.44 -16.06 34.65
CA ALA A 6 12.41 -16.00 33.56
C ALA A 6 12.52 -17.33 32.77
N ARG A 7 12.43 -18.48 33.46
CA ARG A 7 12.42 -19.81 32.82
C ARG A 7 11.13 -20.10 32.05
N SER A 8 9.99 -19.59 32.54
CA SER A 8 8.69 -19.70 31.87
C SER A 8 8.63 -18.85 30.59
N SER A 9 9.08 -17.60 30.68
CA SER A 9 9.17 -16.67 29.55
C SER A 9 10.09 -17.19 28.44
N ALA A 10 11.29 -17.65 28.78
CA ALA A 10 12.23 -18.22 27.80
C ALA A 10 11.70 -19.50 27.11
N ARG A 11 10.83 -20.27 27.77
CA ARG A 11 10.17 -21.46 27.18
C ARG A 11 9.10 -21.05 26.18
N LEU A 12 8.28 -20.05 26.50
CA LEU A 12 7.24 -19.52 25.61
C LEU A 12 7.86 -18.89 24.36
N GLU A 13 8.94 -18.13 24.51
CA GLU A 13 9.69 -17.53 23.40
C GLU A 13 10.28 -18.59 22.46
N ARG A 14 10.87 -19.66 23.00
CA ARG A 14 11.38 -20.79 22.20
C ARG A 14 10.26 -21.53 21.46
N GLN A 15 9.11 -21.73 22.11
CA GLN A 15 7.95 -22.37 21.50
C GLN A 15 7.38 -21.53 20.35
N ALA A 16 7.26 -20.21 20.54
CA ALA A 16 6.84 -19.32 19.46
C ALA A 16 7.85 -19.28 18.32
N HIS A 17 9.15 -19.26 18.62
CA HIS A 17 10.19 -19.32 17.58
C HIS A 17 10.06 -20.58 16.71
N ASN A 18 9.84 -21.73 17.32
CA ASN A 18 9.59 -22.99 16.60
C ASN A 18 8.30 -22.93 15.77
N GLN A 19 7.23 -22.34 16.30
CA GLN A 19 5.98 -22.18 15.56
C GLN A 19 6.13 -21.24 14.35
N ILE A 20 6.89 -20.14 14.49
CA ILE A 20 7.19 -19.20 13.41
C ILE A 20 8.01 -19.87 12.30
N ALA A 21 8.99 -20.71 12.68
CA ALA A 21 9.82 -21.46 11.75
C ALA A 21 9.00 -22.47 10.92
N ASN A 22 7.94 -23.03 11.51
CA ASN A 22 7.06 -24.00 10.86
C ASN A 22 5.99 -23.38 9.95
N VAL A 23 5.87 -22.05 9.89
CA VAL A 23 4.92 -21.40 8.98
C VAL A 23 5.39 -21.55 7.53
N ASP A 24 4.54 -22.10 6.65
CA ASP A 24 4.76 -22.03 5.19
C ASP A 24 4.53 -20.60 4.69
N TRP A 25 5.59 -19.78 4.79
CA TRP A 25 5.57 -18.40 4.32
C TRP A 25 5.36 -18.28 2.81
N SER A 26 5.71 -19.31 2.04
CA SER A 26 5.50 -19.34 0.60
C SER A 26 4.02 -19.56 0.28
N GLY A 27 3.37 -20.48 0.98
CA GLY A 27 1.93 -20.73 0.92
C GLY A 27 1.13 -19.54 1.41
N PHE A 28 1.56 -18.90 2.50
CA PHE A 28 0.93 -17.67 2.97
C PHE A 28 0.99 -16.55 1.91
N LYS A 29 2.13 -16.41 1.22
CA LYS A 29 2.26 -15.45 0.12
C LYS A 29 1.29 -15.77 -1.02
N ARG A 30 1.20 -17.03 -1.45
CA ARG A 30 0.26 -17.48 -2.49
C ARG A 30 -1.20 -17.22 -2.09
N PHE A 31 -1.55 -17.48 -0.83
CA PHE A 31 -2.86 -17.19 -0.25
C PHE A 31 -3.23 -15.69 -0.35
N LEU A 32 -2.29 -14.81 -0.03
CA LEU A 32 -2.48 -13.36 -0.14
C LEU A 32 -2.61 -12.88 -1.60
N GLU A 33 -1.80 -13.43 -2.50
CA GLU A 33 -1.85 -13.11 -3.93
C GLU A 33 -3.20 -13.53 -4.54
N ALA A 34 -3.70 -14.72 -4.20
CA ALA A 34 -5.01 -15.18 -4.65
C ALA A 34 -6.17 -14.31 -4.13
N SER A 35 -6.08 -13.86 -2.87
CA SER A 35 -7.15 -13.10 -2.21
C SER A 35 -7.19 -11.62 -2.63
N HIS A 36 -6.02 -11.00 -2.85
CA HIS A 36 -5.89 -9.54 -3.05
C HIS A 36 -5.33 -9.13 -4.42
N GLY A 37 -4.78 -10.05 -5.21
CA GLY A 37 -4.34 -9.84 -6.59
C GLY A 37 -3.04 -9.04 -6.78
N SER A 38 -2.53 -8.36 -5.74
CA SER A 38 -1.31 -7.54 -5.84
C SER A 38 -0.09 -8.23 -5.21
N LYS A 39 0.91 -8.54 -6.05
CA LYS A 39 2.20 -9.12 -5.61
C LYS A 39 2.95 -8.23 -4.61
N ARG A 40 2.93 -6.90 -4.84
CA ARG A 40 3.57 -5.93 -3.95
C ARG A 40 2.87 -5.90 -2.59
N TYR A 41 1.55 -5.85 -2.59
CA TYR A 41 0.74 -5.91 -1.38
C TYR A 41 1.02 -7.19 -0.58
N ALA A 42 1.04 -8.34 -1.26
CA ALA A 42 1.37 -9.62 -0.63
C ALA A 42 2.78 -9.62 -0.02
N LYS A 43 3.79 -9.09 -0.73
CA LYS A 43 5.17 -8.99 -0.22
C LYS A 43 5.25 -8.14 1.06
N ASP A 44 4.63 -6.96 1.06
CA ASP A 44 4.62 -6.06 2.22
C ASP A 44 3.90 -6.68 3.42
N LYS A 45 2.80 -7.38 3.17
CA LYS A 45 2.06 -8.15 4.17
C LYS A 45 2.87 -9.29 4.77
N VAL A 46 3.51 -10.11 3.93
CA VAL A 46 4.37 -11.22 4.40
C VAL A 46 5.52 -10.67 5.24
N ARG A 47 6.19 -9.61 4.80
CA ARG A 47 7.27 -8.98 5.58
C ARG A 47 6.78 -8.52 6.96
N THR A 48 5.63 -7.86 6.99
CA THR A 48 5.05 -7.35 8.24
C THR A 48 4.60 -8.49 9.15
N ALA A 49 3.94 -9.51 8.60
CA ALA A 49 3.52 -10.69 9.33
C ALA A 49 4.71 -11.45 9.93
N LYS A 50 5.78 -11.69 9.14
CA LYS A 50 7.03 -12.28 9.63
C LYS A 50 7.61 -11.49 10.80
N LYS A 51 7.65 -10.16 10.66
CA LYS A 51 8.20 -9.29 11.70
C LYS A 51 7.44 -9.41 13.01
N TYR A 52 6.11 -9.51 12.98
CA TYR A 52 5.26 -9.47 14.19
C TYR A 52 4.61 -10.80 14.57
N ALA A 53 4.98 -11.90 13.91
CA ALA A 53 4.38 -13.21 14.15
C ALA A 53 4.52 -13.67 15.61
N TYR A 54 5.62 -13.31 16.27
CA TYR A 54 5.83 -13.64 17.69
C TYR A 54 4.75 -13.07 18.60
N CYS A 55 4.20 -11.87 18.32
CA CYS A 55 3.10 -11.30 19.09
C CYS A 55 1.88 -12.25 19.07
N LEU A 56 1.58 -12.82 17.90
CA LEU A 56 0.46 -13.75 17.71
C LEU A 56 0.72 -15.09 18.41
N PHE A 57 1.93 -15.64 18.27
CA PHE A 57 2.26 -16.95 18.83
C PHE A 57 2.51 -16.92 20.35
N ASN A 58 3.13 -15.87 20.88
CA ASN A 58 3.26 -15.63 22.32
C ASN A 58 1.91 -15.26 22.96
N GLY A 59 0.97 -14.75 22.17
CA GLY A 59 -0.30 -14.24 22.70
C GLY A 59 -0.14 -12.92 23.44
N ASP A 60 0.84 -12.10 23.04
CA ASP A 60 1.15 -10.83 23.68
C ASP A 60 1.15 -9.69 22.66
N PHE A 61 0.17 -8.79 22.79
CA PHE A 61 0.00 -7.61 21.95
C PHE A 61 0.42 -6.32 22.66
N SER A 62 1.10 -6.38 23.81
CA SER A 62 1.56 -5.20 24.56
C SER A 62 2.37 -4.24 23.70
N GLU A 63 3.29 -4.75 22.87
CA GLU A 63 4.09 -3.93 21.95
C GLU A 63 3.23 -3.16 20.93
N LEU A 64 2.08 -3.72 20.54
CA LEU A 64 1.22 -3.09 19.54
C LEU A 64 0.56 -1.80 20.06
N GLN A 65 0.36 -1.69 21.38
CA GLN A 65 -0.30 -0.53 21.99
C GLN A 65 0.51 0.78 21.83
N PHE A 66 1.83 0.67 21.70
CA PHE A 66 2.74 1.82 21.58
C PHE A 66 3.00 2.25 20.13
N MET A 67 2.35 1.61 19.14
CA MET A 67 2.57 1.92 17.73
C MET A 67 1.73 3.12 17.27
N SER A 68 2.26 3.85 16.28
CA SER A 68 1.44 4.81 15.54
C SER A 68 0.26 4.11 14.86
N GLU A 69 -0.85 4.82 14.69
CA GLU A 69 -2.10 4.24 14.20
C GLU A 69 -1.96 3.58 12.82
N SER A 70 -1.23 4.21 11.90
CA SER A 70 -0.97 3.66 10.56
C SER A 70 -0.17 2.36 10.62
N LYS A 71 0.82 2.29 11.52
CA LYS A 71 1.64 1.09 11.72
C LYS A 71 0.82 -0.01 12.38
N LEU A 72 0.05 0.32 13.42
CA LEU A 72 -0.84 -0.61 14.12
C LEU A 72 -1.83 -1.26 13.15
N ASN A 73 -2.53 -0.46 12.33
CA ASN A 73 -3.45 -0.97 11.32
C ASN A 73 -2.77 -1.92 10.32
N LEU A 74 -1.56 -1.57 9.86
CA LEU A 74 -0.80 -2.43 8.95
C LEU A 74 -0.44 -3.76 9.61
N VAL A 75 0.03 -3.73 10.87
CA VAL A 75 0.40 -4.93 11.64
C VAL A 75 -0.83 -5.79 11.92
N MET A 76 -1.89 -5.22 12.49
CA MET A 76 -3.13 -5.93 12.78
C MET A 76 -3.71 -6.58 11.52
N CYS A 77 -3.78 -5.85 10.40
CA CYS A 77 -4.27 -6.43 9.15
C CYS A 77 -3.35 -7.55 8.64
N SER A 78 -2.05 -7.53 8.95
CA SER A 78 -1.11 -8.57 8.50
C SER A 78 -1.21 -9.82 9.37
N LEU A 79 -1.33 -9.65 10.69
CA LEU A 79 -1.55 -10.73 11.65
C LEU A 79 -2.94 -11.37 11.48
N SER A 80 -3.97 -10.59 11.18
CA SER A 80 -5.31 -11.09 10.85
C SER A 80 -5.27 -12.04 9.64
N SER A 81 -4.61 -11.63 8.55
CA SER A 81 -4.46 -12.50 7.37
C SER A 81 -3.64 -13.76 7.67
N LEU A 82 -2.56 -13.64 8.45
CA LEU A 82 -1.76 -14.79 8.87
C LEU A 82 -2.59 -15.76 9.73
N ALA A 83 -3.35 -15.24 10.70
CA ALA A 83 -4.20 -16.03 11.58
C ALA A 83 -5.30 -16.77 10.80
N LYS A 84 -5.88 -16.15 9.76
CA LYS A 84 -6.82 -16.81 8.85
C LYS A 84 -6.16 -17.95 8.07
N TYR A 85 -4.97 -17.70 7.52
CA TYR A 85 -4.21 -18.73 6.80
C TYR A 85 -3.86 -19.93 7.68
N LEU A 86 -3.51 -19.69 8.94
CA LEU A 86 -3.15 -20.72 9.91
C LEU A 86 -4.37 -21.36 10.63
N GLY A 87 -5.59 -20.88 10.39
CA GLY A 87 -6.79 -21.38 11.07
C GLY A 87 -6.93 -20.95 12.55
N ILE A 88 -6.18 -19.94 13.00
CA ILE A 88 -6.18 -19.44 14.40
C ILE A 88 -6.83 -18.05 14.52
N TYR A 89 -7.78 -17.73 13.64
CA TYR A 89 -8.39 -16.41 13.58
C TYR A 89 -9.14 -16.02 14.86
N GLU A 90 -9.84 -16.97 15.49
CA GLU A 90 -10.52 -16.75 16.77
C GLU A 90 -9.56 -16.35 17.89
N ARG A 91 -8.38 -16.99 17.94
CA ARG A 91 -7.31 -16.61 18.89
C ARG A 91 -6.86 -15.17 18.65
N PHE A 92 -6.66 -14.78 17.39
CA PHE A 92 -6.31 -13.41 17.04
C PHE A 92 -7.40 -12.42 17.50
N GLN A 93 -8.68 -12.72 17.28
CA GLN A 93 -9.78 -11.85 17.73
C GLN A 93 -9.83 -11.72 19.25
N GLY A 94 -9.61 -12.82 19.97
CA GLY A 94 -9.48 -12.82 21.43
C GLY A 94 -8.38 -11.88 21.92
N LEU A 95 -7.20 -11.92 21.28
CA LEU A 95 -6.08 -11.03 21.60
C LEU A 95 -6.40 -9.56 21.30
N VAL A 96 -6.99 -9.27 20.13
CA VAL A 96 -7.43 -7.90 19.80
C VAL A 96 -8.37 -7.35 20.87
N LYS A 97 -9.33 -8.16 21.32
CA LYS A 97 -10.30 -7.78 22.37
C LYS A 97 -9.63 -7.59 23.73
N ALA A 98 -8.78 -8.53 24.14
CA ALA A 98 -8.11 -8.52 25.44
C ALA A 98 -7.21 -7.29 25.63
N TYR A 99 -6.54 -6.86 24.56
CA TYR A 99 -5.65 -5.69 24.57
C TYR A 99 -6.36 -4.38 24.17
N GLY A 100 -7.68 -4.40 23.97
CA GLY A 100 -8.48 -3.21 23.64
C GLY A 100 -8.13 -2.57 22.30
N LEU A 101 -7.51 -3.32 21.37
CA LEU A 101 -7.09 -2.79 20.07
C LEU A 101 -8.30 -2.58 19.16
N LYS A 102 -8.35 -1.45 18.48
CA LYS A 102 -9.42 -1.11 17.53
C LYS A 102 -8.86 -0.85 16.15
N TRP A 103 -9.56 -1.37 15.14
CA TRP A 103 -9.35 -0.94 13.76
C TRP A 103 -9.73 0.54 13.66
N LYS A 104 -8.77 1.40 13.35
CA LYS A 104 -9.06 2.79 13.04
C LYS A 104 -9.20 2.95 11.54
N ASN A 105 -10.44 3.02 11.08
CA ASN A 105 -10.73 3.47 9.71
C ASN A 105 -10.64 4.99 9.70
N VAL A 106 -9.54 5.53 9.17
CA VAL A 106 -9.51 6.96 8.85
C VAL A 106 -10.51 7.17 7.72
N LYS A 107 -11.47 8.08 7.90
CA LYS A 107 -12.43 8.40 6.84
C LYS A 107 -11.67 8.99 5.65
N ALA A 108 -12.07 8.61 4.44
CA ALA A 108 -11.44 9.12 3.23
C ALA A 108 -11.56 10.65 3.15
N GLU A 109 -12.68 11.21 3.63
CA GLU A 109 -12.94 12.65 3.74
C GLU A 109 -11.92 13.36 4.63
N ASP A 110 -11.65 12.83 5.83
CA ASP A 110 -10.66 13.41 6.76
C ASP A 110 -9.24 13.39 6.15
N LEU A 111 -8.91 12.34 5.39
CA LEU A 111 -7.64 12.27 4.65
C LEU A 111 -7.56 13.29 3.51
N LEU A 112 -8.67 13.55 2.81
CA LEU A 112 -8.72 14.57 1.77
C LEU A 112 -8.59 15.96 2.37
N LEU A 113 -9.40 16.27 3.39
CA LEU A 113 -9.37 17.55 4.11
C LEU A 113 -7.99 17.81 4.70
N SER A 114 -7.40 16.84 5.39
CA SER A 114 -6.05 17.01 5.95
C SER A 114 -4.98 17.24 4.88
N ARG A 115 -5.11 16.68 3.68
CA ARG A 115 -4.19 16.97 2.57
C ARG A 115 -4.41 18.35 1.95
N MET A 116 -5.65 18.79 1.83
CA MET A 116 -6.01 20.10 1.28
C MET A 116 -5.65 21.24 2.23
N ILE A 117 -5.80 21.03 3.54
CA ILE A 117 -5.56 22.05 4.57
C ILE A 117 -4.07 22.15 4.92
N ASN A 118 -3.29 21.06 4.87
CA ASN A 118 -1.85 21.09 5.17
C ASN A 118 -0.96 21.56 4.00
N THR A 119 -1.49 22.35 3.06
CA THR A 119 -0.73 22.89 1.93
C THR A 119 0.42 23.81 2.38
N GLU A 120 0.28 24.48 3.53
CA GLU A 120 1.34 25.33 4.10
C GLU A 120 2.57 24.56 4.61
N ARG A 121 2.39 23.30 5.08
CA ARG A 121 3.48 22.48 5.63
C ARG A 121 4.24 21.65 4.59
N ASN A 122 3.62 21.37 3.45
CA ASN A 122 4.20 20.47 2.43
C ASN A 122 4.96 21.22 1.32
N GLY A 123 5.08 22.54 1.43
CA GLY A 123 5.67 23.39 0.40
C GLY A 123 4.74 23.56 -0.81
N ASN A 124 4.99 24.58 -1.61
CA ASN A 124 4.23 24.79 -2.84
C ASN A 124 4.63 23.71 -3.86
N VAL A 125 3.72 22.79 -4.19
CA VAL A 125 3.95 21.71 -5.18
C VAL A 125 4.49 22.26 -6.50
N LEU A 126 4.04 23.45 -6.92
CA LEU A 126 4.52 24.08 -8.15
C LEU A 126 5.97 24.57 -8.03
N GLU A 127 6.40 24.98 -6.84
CA GLU A 127 7.79 25.35 -6.59
C GLU A 127 8.69 24.12 -6.63
N TRP A 128 8.26 23.00 -6.03
CA TRP A 128 8.96 21.73 -6.15
C TRP A 128 9.05 21.27 -7.61
N VAL A 129 7.96 21.39 -8.39
CA VAL A 129 7.99 21.11 -9.82
C VAL A 129 9.02 22.00 -10.54
N LYS A 130 9.03 23.32 -10.26
CA LYS A 130 10.04 24.24 -10.84
C LYS A 130 11.47 23.84 -10.50
N GLN A 131 11.74 23.42 -9.27
CA GLN A 131 13.06 22.93 -8.85
C GLN A 131 13.47 21.68 -9.63
N VAL A 132 12.59 20.68 -9.74
CA VAL A 132 12.86 19.45 -10.51
C VAL A 132 13.14 19.78 -11.98
N LYS A 133 12.39 20.72 -12.58
CA LYS A 133 12.61 21.15 -13.96
C LYS A 133 13.97 21.83 -14.15
N ALA A 134 14.44 22.59 -13.15
CA ALA A 134 15.74 23.25 -13.17
C ALA A 134 16.90 22.26 -12.99
N GLU A 135 16.78 21.33 -12.05
CA GLU A 135 17.83 20.34 -11.74
C GLU A 135 17.90 19.19 -12.75
N VAL A 136 16.74 18.78 -13.30
CA VAL A 136 16.64 17.67 -14.24
C VAL A 136 15.78 18.08 -15.46
N PRO A 137 16.31 18.93 -16.36
CA PRO A 137 15.56 19.49 -17.49
C PRO A 137 14.91 18.45 -18.41
N ARG A 138 15.52 17.27 -18.55
CA ARG A 138 14.96 16.15 -19.35
C ARG A 138 13.60 15.67 -18.86
N LEU A 139 13.24 15.92 -17.60
CA LEU A 139 11.94 15.56 -17.03
C LEU A 139 10.90 16.67 -17.20
N SER A 140 11.26 17.82 -17.75
CA SER A 140 10.41 19.01 -17.78
C SER A 140 9.02 18.74 -18.36
N VAL A 141 8.97 18.14 -19.56
CA VAL A 141 7.71 17.81 -20.24
C VAL A 141 6.89 16.79 -19.46
N PHE A 142 7.56 15.80 -18.85
CA PHE A 142 6.88 14.80 -18.04
C PHE A 142 6.31 15.38 -16.74
N MET A 143 7.01 16.35 -16.13
CA MET A 143 6.52 17.06 -14.96
C MET A 143 5.27 17.87 -15.29
N ASP A 144 5.27 18.59 -16.41
CA ASP A 144 4.10 19.34 -16.88
C ASP A 144 2.92 18.37 -17.14
N PHE A 145 3.19 17.26 -17.80
CA PHE A 145 2.22 16.20 -18.04
C PHE A 145 1.59 15.65 -16.75
N ILE A 146 2.38 15.36 -15.70
CA ILE A 146 1.84 14.88 -14.41
C ILE A 146 0.94 15.96 -13.78
N VAL A 147 1.39 17.22 -13.79
CA VAL A 147 0.65 18.34 -13.18
C VAL A 147 -0.70 18.54 -13.86
N PHE A 148 -0.75 18.51 -15.20
CA PHE A 148 -1.99 18.69 -15.95
C PHE A 148 -2.91 17.47 -15.90
N SER A 149 -2.36 16.27 -16.01
CA SER A 149 -3.16 15.04 -16.08
C SER A 149 -3.74 14.62 -14.72
N GLY A 150 -3.12 15.01 -13.61
CA GLY A 150 -3.50 14.61 -12.25
C GLY A 150 -3.37 13.10 -11.99
N LEU A 151 -2.67 12.37 -12.87
CA LEU A 151 -2.50 10.92 -12.77
C LEU A 151 -1.57 10.53 -11.62
N ARG A 152 -1.81 9.35 -11.02
CA ARG A 152 -0.84 8.78 -10.08
C ARG A 152 0.44 8.43 -10.84
N LEU A 153 1.58 8.46 -10.17
CA LEU A 153 2.88 8.23 -10.80
C LEU A 153 2.93 7.00 -11.74
N GLU A 154 2.46 5.83 -11.29
CA GLU A 154 2.42 4.62 -12.15
C GLU A 154 1.51 4.81 -13.37
N GLU A 155 0.34 5.45 -13.20
CA GLU A 155 -0.60 5.75 -14.29
C GLU A 155 0.00 6.77 -15.27
N ALA A 156 0.67 7.81 -14.75
CA ALA A 156 1.33 8.84 -15.54
C ALA A 156 2.48 8.30 -16.37
N VAL A 157 3.35 7.46 -15.79
CA VAL A 157 4.44 6.81 -16.52
C VAL A 157 3.89 5.91 -17.63
N ASN A 158 2.87 5.11 -17.34
CA ASN A 158 2.24 4.24 -18.34
C ASN A 158 1.61 5.06 -19.47
N SER A 159 0.90 6.14 -19.14
CA SER A 159 0.28 7.05 -20.10
C SER A 159 1.31 7.75 -20.98
N TYR A 160 2.37 8.28 -20.37
CA TYR A 160 3.43 8.98 -21.10
C TYR A 160 4.17 8.07 -22.09
N ASN A 161 4.49 6.85 -21.68
CA ASN A 161 5.09 5.85 -22.57
C ASN A 161 4.11 5.43 -23.68
N LEU A 162 2.83 5.25 -23.36
CA LEU A 162 1.80 4.89 -24.34
C LEU A 162 1.64 5.99 -25.40
N ILE A 163 1.68 7.27 -25.02
CA ILE A 163 1.67 8.40 -25.95
C ILE A 163 2.87 8.29 -26.91
N ILE A 164 4.08 8.11 -26.38
CA ILE A 164 5.30 8.00 -27.19
C ILE A 164 5.23 6.83 -28.16
N ASP A 165 4.80 5.66 -27.70
CA ASP A 165 4.75 4.44 -28.51
C ASP A 165 3.69 4.54 -29.62
N LEU A 166 2.50 5.06 -29.30
CA LEU A 166 1.44 5.26 -30.29
C LEU A 166 1.77 6.38 -31.29
N ALA A 167 2.38 7.47 -30.83
CA ALA A 167 2.81 8.56 -31.71
C ALA A 167 3.86 8.08 -32.72
N LYS A 168 4.87 7.31 -32.28
CA LYS A 168 5.85 6.68 -33.17
C LYS A 168 5.22 5.74 -34.19
N ALA A 169 4.13 5.07 -33.81
CA ALA A 169 3.40 4.17 -34.68
C ALA A 169 2.33 4.85 -35.56
N GLY A 170 2.16 6.18 -35.47
CA GLY A 170 1.10 6.91 -36.19
C GLY A 170 -0.32 6.57 -35.73
N ARG A 171 -0.48 6.10 -34.49
CA ARG A 171 -1.72 5.57 -33.92
C ARG A 171 -2.16 6.35 -32.67
N LEU A 172 -1.68 7.58 -32.50
CA LEU A 172 -1.97 8.39 -31.32
C LEU A 172 -3.48 8.64 -31.13
N SER A 173 -4.23 8.74 -32.22
CA SER A 173 -5.70 8.89 -32.21
C SER A 173 -6.46 7.74 -31.56
N GLU A 174 -5.82 6.58 -31.35
CA GLU A 174 -6.41 5.48 -30.58
C GLU A 174 -6.48 5.79 -29.07
N TYR A 175 -5.72 6.78 -28.62
CA TYR A 175 -5.62 7.15 -27.21
C TYR A 175 -5.92 8.62 -26.92
N TYR A 176 -5.44 9.53 -27.76
CA TYR A 176 -5.72 10.96 -27.66
C TYR A 176 -6.83 11.36 -28.62
N ASN A 177 -7.88 11.94 -28.08
CA ASN A 177 -8.99 12.50 -28.85
C ASN A 177 -8.75 14.01 -29.01
N GLU A 178 -8.37 14.44 -30.22
CA GLU A 178 -8.07 15.84 -30.55
C GLU A 178 -9.28 16.76 -30.40
N GLU A 179 -10.50 16.28 -30.73
CA GLU A 179 -11.73 17.08 -30.61
C GLU A 179 -12.04 17.45 -29.17
N ASN A 180 -11.74 16.54 -28.24
CA ASN A 180 -12.01 16.71 -26.81
C ASN A 180 -10.77 17.09 -26.01
N GLU A 181 -9.61 17.24 -26.66
CA GLU A 181 -8.29 17.43 -26.04
C GLU A 181 -8.08 16.48 -24.86
N ALA A 182 -8.32 15.19 -25.08
CA ALA A 182 -8.47 14.22 -23.99
C ALA A 182 -7.75 12.89 -24.24
N LEU A 183 -7.05 12.40 -23.21
CA LEU A 183 -6.54 11.03 -23.15
C LEU A 183 -7.62 10.08 -22.63
N GLU A 184 -8.00 9.12 -23.46
CA GLU A 184 -9.09 8.18 -23.21
C GLU A 184 -8.59 6.89 -22.55
N HIS A 185 -8.15 6.97 -21.29
CA HIS A 185 -7.62 5.84 -20.49
C HIS A 185 -8.55 4.63 -20.45
N TYR A 186 -9.86 4.85 -20.56
CA TYR A 186 -10.87 3.79 -20.59
C TYR A 186 -10.73 2.82 -21.78
N ARG A 187 -10.04 3.22 -22.86
CA ARG A 187 -9.72 2.33 -23.99
C ARG A 187 -8.64 1.30 -23.63
N PHE A 188 -7.73 1.65 -22.72
CA PHE A 188 -6.61 0.83 -22.29
C PHE A 188 -6.84 0.26 -20.87
N LYS A 189 -7.97 -0.44 -20.69
CA LYS A 189 -8.45 -0.89 -19.37
C LYS A 189 -7.41 -1.66 -18.56
N GLY A 190 -6.58 -2.49 -19.20
CA GLY A 190 -5.53 -3.26 -18.52
C GLY A 190 -4.47 -2.40 -17.83
N LEU A 191 -4.25 -1.16 -18.31
CA LEU A 191 -3.29 -0.23 -17.75
C LEU A 191 -3.91 0.69 -16.68
N PHE A 192 -5.16 1.13 -16.91
CA PHE A 192 -5.76 2.23 -16.11
C PHE A 192 -6.95 1.82 -15.22
N MET A 193 -7.56 0.64 -15.44
CA MET A 193 -8.72 0.16 -14.68
C MET A 193 -8.32 -0.90 -13.66
N ARG A 194 -7.71 -0.46 -12.55
CA ARG A 194 -7.37 -1.36 -11.43
C ARG A 194 -8.61 -1.68 -10.59
N LYS A 195 -8.53 -2.75 -9.79
CA LYS A 195 -9.64 -3.22 -8.93
C LYS A 195 -10.25 -2.14 -8.04
N THR A 196 -9.41 -1.25 -7.48
CA THR A 196 -9.83 -0.24 -6.50
C THR A 196 -9.61 1.20 -6.94
N LYS A 197 -8.96 1.43 -8.09
CA LYS A 197 -8.60 2.74 -8.61
C LYS A 197 -8.76 2.72 -10.12
N LYS A 198 -9.46 3.73 -10.65
CA LYS A 198 -9.81 3.83 -12.07
C LYS A 198 -9.50 5.24 -12.54
N ALA A 199 -8.67 5.37 -13.56
CA ALA A 199 -8.46 6.61 -14.30
C ALA A 199 -9.16 6.46 -15.64
N PHE A 200 -10.15 7.31 -15.93
CA PHE A 200 -10.99 7.18 -17.12
C PHE A 200 -10.56 8.11 -18.24
N VAL A 201 -10.38 9.39 -17.92
CA VAL A 201 -10.03 10.44 -18.87
C VAL A 201 -9.10 11.43 -18.19
N SER A 202 -8.15 12.00 -18.93
CA SER A 202 -7.42 13.22 -18.54
C SER A 202 -7.53 14.23 -19.68
N PHE A 203 -7.96 15.45 -19.38
CA PHE A 203 -8.01 16.55 -20.35
C PHE A 203 -6.64 17.21 -20.42
N ILE A 204 -6.03 17.20 -21.61
CA ILE A 204 -4.68 17.71 -21.88
C ILE A 204 -4.73 18.43 -23.22
N PRO A 205 -4.77 19.79 -23.20
CA PRO A 205 -4.68 20.62 -24.40
C PRO A 205 -3.26 20.61 -25.00
#